data_AF-A0A4R6Y6P9-F1
#
_entry.id   AF-A0A4R6Y6P9-F1
#
_cell.length_a   1.000
_cell.length_b   1.000
_cell.length_c   1.000
_cell.angle_alpha   90.00
_cell.angle_beta   90.00
_cell.angle_gamma   90.00
#
_symmetry.space_group_name_H-M   'P 1'
#
loop_
_entity.id
_entity.type
_entity.pdbx_description
1 polymer ?
#
loop_
_entity_poly.entity_id
_entity_poly.type
_entity_poly.pdbx_seq_one_letter_code
_entity_poly.pdbx_strand_id
1 'polypeptide(L)'
;MSFYFSTRLRINLKSLSEPLLQQLKLGKLKARYQAVTKVNGKVETIEGDATFDSNGYSSTGGRVPSRYSSWDGGAKSEVSAQWYIFDENKTEIWHSWVNKMFTDAQTTVNDWSVANIVRAKNGLTTNINNGEIQTTTTTPPDFYNFNYQEIEAGINARIANPYLIDQGSSSLCGMAASAHFYAQKRQSDYEQFVKSLHKYGKATSAAGYQLTTDTDKHLQQYAQSSKKYPASSIVGKVHPVDFILLASLRDHLNGVFDYDPDSDNAGGAVEGGTGMSLPGDVTTLFKNMIGLSDVSFVLPIQTPSFKKDSFTIKSLDEIKSYLDKGYCVAMLIRMNLLSNKISNSPIPEHWIGIHELTYDANERTVDMTVFTWGQSKTYSKISFGAFNTNFLGFAKGL
;
A
#
# COMPACT_ATOMS: atom_id res chain seq x y z
N MET A 1 -14.43 27.53 -35.22
CA MET A 1 -15.89 27.68 -35.05
C MET A 1 -16.19 27.48 -33.56
N SER A 2 -17.26 28.03 -33.00
CA SER A 2 -17.62 27.78 -31.60
C SER A 2 -18.95 27.05 -31.56
N PHE A 3 -19.04 25.98 -30.78
CA PHE A 3 -20.30 25.27 -30.55
C PHE A 3 -20.66 25.34 -29.07
N TYR A 4 -21.96 25.27 -28.80
CA TYR A 4 -22.47 25.21 -27.45
C TYR A 4 -22.54 23.73 -27.01
N PHE A 5 -22.04 23.43 -25.82
CA PHE A 5 -22.27 22.14 -25.19
C PHE A 5 -22.97 22.33 -23.85
N SER A 6 -23.74 21.32 -23.47
CA SER A 6 -24.36 21.21 -22.16
C SER A 6 -23.85 19.92 -21.51
N THR A 7 -23.59 19.98 -20.21
CA THR A 7 -23.14 18.83 -19.43
C THR A 7 -23.89 18.79 -18.10
N ARG A 8 -24.20 17.57 -17.65
CA ARG A 8 -24.91 17.35 -16.40
C ARG A 8 -24.10 16.43 -15.49
N LEU A 9 -23.83 16.87 -14.27
CA LEU A 9 -23.20 16.02 -13.25
C LEU A 9 -24.28 15.51 -12.29
N ARG A 10 -24.32 14.19 -12.07
CA ARG A 10 -25.23 13.52 -11.13
C ARG A 10 -24.45 12.94 -9.95
N ILE A 11 -24.84 13.29 -8.74
CA ILE A 11 -24.29 12.74 -7.50
C ILE A 11 -25.00 11.42 -7.15
N ASN A 12 -24.25 10.37 -6.83
CA ASN A 12 -24.82 9.19 -6.17
C ASN A 12 -25.17 9.54 -4.71
N LEU A 13 -26.45 9.77 -4.43
CA LEU A 13 -26.95 10.15 -3.11
C LEU A 13 -26.58 9.15 -2.01
N LYS A 14 -26.46 7.85 -2.35
CA LYS A 14 -26.09 6.80 -1.38
C LYS A 14 -24.65 6.89 -0.90
N SER A 15 -23.82 7.67 -1.60
CA SER A 15 -22.41 7.87 -1.26
C SER A 15 -22.16 9.10 -0.40
N LEU A 16 -23.17 9.94 -0.16
CA LEU A 16 -23.03 11.14 0.65
C LEU A 16 -23.14 10.80 2.14
N SER A 17 -22.24 11.37 2.95
CA SER A 17 -22.44 11.46 4.40
C SER A 17 -23.68 12.31 4.70
N GLU A 18 -24.37 12.04 5.82
CA GLU A 18 -25.56 12.79 6.24
C GLU A 18 -25.42 14.32 6.20
N PRO A 19 -24.31 14.94 6.66
CA PRO A 19 -24.14 16.40 6.56
C PRO A 19 -24.16 16.92 5.12
N LEU A 20 -23.52 16.20 4.19
CA LEU A 20 -23.49 16.58 2.77
C LEU A 20 -24.84 16.34 2.08
N LEU A 21 -25.55 15.28 2.46
CA LEU A 21 -26.90 15.03 1.99
C LEU A 21 -27.86 16.15 2.42
N GLN A 22 -27.71 16.65 3.65
CA GLN A 22 -28.46 17.80 4.15
C GLN A 22 -28.12 19.09 3.37
N GLN A 23 -26.84 19.36 3.13
CA GLN A 23 -26.43 20.51 2.32
C GLN A 23 -26.95 20.43 0.87
N LEU A 24 -26.96 19.23 0.26
CA LEU A 24 -27.53 19.02 -1.05
C LEU A 24 -29.03 19.35 -1.07
N LYS A 25 -29.79 18.83 -0.11
CA LYS A 25 -31.23 19.11 0.03
C LYS A 25 -31.54 20.61 0.21
N LEU A 26 -30.61 21.35 0.82
CA LEU A 26 -30.70 22.80 1.01
C LEU A 26 -30.16 23.62 -0.18
N GLY A 27 -29.71 22.98 -1.28
CA GLY A 27 -29.14 23.67 -2.44
C GLY A 27 -27.80 24.37 -2.17
N LYS A 28 -27.13 23.97 -1.08
CA LYS A 28 -25.88 24.58 -0.59
C LYS A 28 -24.63 23.97 -1.23
N LEU A 29 -24.72 22.75 -1.76
CA LEU A 29 -23.65 22.20 -2.59
C LEU A 29 -23.56 22.96 -3.91
N LYS A 30 -22.35 23.40 -4.25
CA LYS A 30 -22.05 24.07 -5.51
C LYS A 30 -21.09 23.21 -6.31
N ALA A 31 -21.21 23.26 -7.62
CA ALA A 31 -20.21 22.75 -8.52
C ALA A 31 -19.60 23.88 -9.32
N ARG A 32 -18.34 23.73 -9.68
CA ARG A 32 -17.70 24.49 -10.75
C ARG A 32 -17.27 23.51 -11.81
N TYR A 33 -17.46 23.89 -13.06
CA TYR A 33 -16.89 23.17 -14.18
C TYR A 33 -15.87 24.06 -14.89
N GLN A 34 -14.85 23.42 -15.43
CA GLN A 34 -13.85 24.02 -16.29
C GLN A 34 -13.74 23.15 -17.54
N ALA A 35 -14.19 23.64 -18.68
CA ALA A 35 -14.02 22.94 -19.95
C ALA A 35 -12.82 23.50 -20.70
N VAL A 36 -11.99 22.59 -21.19
CA VAL A 36 -10.75 22.90 -21.88
C VAL A 36 -10.84 22.34 -23.28
N THR A 37 -10.54 23.18 -24.27
CA THR A 37 -10.36 22.75 -25.66
C THR A 37 -8.98 23.07 -26.18
N LYS A 38 -8.47 22.20 -27.05
CA LYS A 38 -7.19 22.42 -27.73
C LYS A 38 -7.42 22.47 -29.23
N VAL A 39 -7.35 23.66 -29.81
CA VAL A 39 -7.58 23.91 -31.23
C VAL A 39 -6.32 24.52 -31.83
N ASN A 40 -5.73 23.85 -32.82
CA ASN A 40 -4.51 24.30 -33.52
C ASN A 40 -3.34 24.65 -32.56
N GLY A 41 -3.18 23.86 -31.49
CA GLY A 41 -2.12 24.07 -30.50
C GLY A 41 -2.42 25.13 -29.43
N LYS A 42 -3.48 25.93 -29.60
CA LYS A 42 -3.95 26.89 -28.60
C LYS A 42 -4.92 26.20 -27.64
N VAL A 43 -4.71 26.41 -26.34
CA VAL A 43 -5.61 25.96 -25.27
C VAL A 43 -6.59 27.07 -24.95
N GLU A 44 -7.87 26.77 -24.95
CA GLU A 44 -8.92 27.67 -24.49
C GLU A 44 -9.69 27.02 -23.35
N THR A 45 -9.97 27.83 -22.34
CA THR A 45 -10.64 27.39 -21.12
C THR A 45 -11.90 28.21 -20.93
N ILE A 46 -13.01 27.53 -20.65
CA ILE A 46 -14.22 28.17 -20.14
C ILE A 46 -14.53 27.64 -18.74
N GLU A 47 -15.06 28.52 -17.92
CA GLU A 47 -15.47 28.19 -16.56
C GLU A 47 -16.92 28.56 -16.36
N GLY A 48 -17.58 27.83 -15.48
CA GLY A 48 -18.86 28.24 -14.96
C GLY A 48 -19.22 27.50 -13.70
N ASP A 49 -20.17 28.07 -12.98
CA ASP A 49 -20.70 27.46 -11.77
C ASP A 49 -21.99 26.70 -12.10
N ALA A 50 -22.30 25.70 -11.28
CA ALA A 50 -23.50 24.91 -11.35
C ALA A 50 -24.05 24.68 -9.93
N THR A 51 -25.37 24.61 -9.83
CA THR A 51 -26.05 24.21 -8.60
C THR A 51 -26.64 22.83 -8.78
N PHE A 52 -26.69 22.05 -7.70
CA PHE A 52 -27.37 20.77 -7.68
C PHE A 52 -28.84 20.94 -7.28
N ASP A 53 -29.71 20.15 -7.91
CA ASP A 53 -31.07 19.92 -7.42
C ASP A 53 -31.09 18.92 -6.24
N SER A 54 -32.25 18.74 -5.63
CA SER A 54 -32.43 17.80 -4.50
C SER A 54 -32.19 16.34 -4.88
N ASN A 55 -32.18 16.01 -6.17
CA ASN A 55 -31.93 14.68 -6.71
C ASN A 55 -30.45 14.46 -7.07
N GLY A 56 -29.59 15.46 -6.83
CA GLY A 56 -28.16 15.40 -7.06
C GLY A 56 -27.75 15.74 -8.49
N TYR A 57 -28.61 16.32 -9.32
CA TYR A 57 -28.26 16.72 -10.68
C TYR A 57 -27.87 18.20 -10.73
N SER A 58 -26.74 18.50 -11.38
CA SER A 58 -26.35 19.85 -11.77
C SER A 58 -26.31 19.96 -13.28
N SER A 59 -26.75 21.08 -13.84
CA SER A 59 -26.68 21.33 -15.28
C SER A 59 -25.89 22.60 -15.53
N THR A 60 -24.98 22.56 -16.50
CA THR A 60 -24.21 23.73 -16.91
C THR A 60 -23.72 23.57 -18.35
N GLY A 61 -23.20 24.64 -18.94
CA GLY A 61 -22.80 24.61 -20.34
C GLY A 61 -22.23 25.92 -20.81
N GLY A 62 -21.54 25.88 -21.95
CA GLY A 62 -20.94 27.06 -22.53
C GLY A 62 -20.52 26.84 -23.97
N ARG A 63 -20.04 27.92 -24.59
CA ARG A 63 -19.48 27.85 -25.95
C ARG A 63 -18.00 27.57 -25.86
N VAL A 64 -17.55 26.53 -26.57
CA VAL A 64 -16.11 26.27 -26.76
C VAL A 64 -15.74 26.31 -28.23
N PRO A 65 -14.53 26.76 -28.56
CA PRO A 65 -14.01 26.66 -29.91
C PRO A 65 -13.65 25.23 -30.29
N SER A 66 -13.81 24.93 -31.58
CA SER A 66 -13.39 23.69 -32.22
C SER A 66 -13.09 23.88 -33.70
N ARG A 67 -12.27 22.97 -34.24
CA ARG A 67 -12.02 22.85 -35.68
C ARG A 67 -13.13 22.09 -36.41
N TYR A 68 -13.96 21.35 -35.68
CA TYR A 68 -15.07 20.58 -36.25
C TYR A 68 -16.33 21.43 -36.29
N SER A 69 -17.15 21.21 -37.32
CA SER A 69 -18.39 21.96 -37.57
C SER A 69 -19.58 21.45 -36.76
N SER A 70 -19.49 20.28 -36.14
CA SER A 70 -20.52 19.70 -35.29
C SER A 70 -19.92 18.81 -34.20
N TRP A 71 -20.67 18.64 -33.10
CA TRP A 71 -20.31 17.78 -31.97
C TRP A 71 -19.95 16.36 -32.41
N ASP A 72 -20.83 15.74 -33.20
CA ASP A 72 -20.63 14.40 -33.75
C ASP A 72 -19.64 14.34 -34.91
N GLY A 73 -19.37 15.47 -35.55
CA GLY A 73 -18.33 15.61 -36.57
C GLY A 73 -16.90 15.58 -36.03
N GLY A 74 -16.71 15.47 -34.71
CA GLY A 74 -15.40 15.27 -34.07
C GLY A 74 -15.10 16.22 -32.92
N ALA A 75 -15.91 17.28 -32.72
CA ALA A 75 -15.71 18.27 -31.67
C ALA A 75 -15.62 17.68 -30.26
N LYS A 76 -16.36 16.61 -29.98
CA LYS A 76 -16.32 15.87 -28.71
C LYS A 76 -14.94 15.30 -28.33
N SER A 77 -14.07 15.10 -29.32
CA SER A 77 -12.68 14.65 -29.10
C SER A 77 -11.72 15.78 -28.72
N GLU A 78 -12.14 17.04 -28.86
CA GLU A 78 -11.33 18.23 -28.54
C GLU A 78 -11.68 18.85 -27.20
N VAL A 79 -12.80 18.44 -26.58
CA VAL A 79 -13.26 18.97 -25.30
C VAL A 79 -12.98 17.98 -24.18
N SER A 80 -12.28 18.48 -23.17
CA SER A 80 -12.19 17.85 -21.86
C SER A 80 -12.87 18.75 -20.83
N ALA A 81 -13.36 18.19 -19.73
CA ALA A 81 -13.87 19.00 -18.64
C ALA A 81 -13.42 18.48 -17.28
N GLN A 82 -13.17 19.43 -16.40
CA GLN A 82 -12.94 19.22 -14.99
C GLN A 82 -14.15 19.71 -14.21
N TRP A 83 -14.53 18.93 -13.21
CA TRP A 83 -15.57 19.31 -12.26
C TRP A 83 -15.00 19.38 -10.87
N TYR A 84 -15.49 20.34 -10.10
CA TYR A 84 -15.19 20.57 -8.71
C TYR A 84 -16.52 20.69 -7.96
N ILE A 85 -16.63 20.07 -6.79
CA ILE A 85 -17.81 20.19 -5.92
C ILE A 85 -17.35 20.79 -4.60
N PHE A 86 -18.10 21.78 -4.14
CA PHE A 86 -17.82 22.52 -2.91
C PHE A 86 -18.98 22.36 -1.91
N ASP A 87 -18.62 22.26 -0.63
CA ASP A 87 -19.55 22.37 0.48
C ASP A 87 -19.98 23.83 0.74
N GLU A 88 -20.88 24.04 1.69
CA GLU A 88 -21.38 25.39 2.05
C GLU A 88 -20.29 26.35 2.54
N ASN A 89 -19.16 25.83 3.01
CA ASN A 89 -18.01 26.59 3.48
C ASN A 89 -16.99 26.85 2.36
N LYS A 90 -17.34 26.53 1.11
CA LYS A 90 -16.46 26.60 -0.07
C LYS A 90 -15.27 25.63 0.00
N THR A 91 -15.37 24.57 0.80
CA THR A 91 -14.36 23.51 0.85
C THR A 91 -14.59 22.58 -0.32
N GLU A 92 -13.56 22.30 -1.12
CA GLU A 92 -13.64 21.28 -2.16
C GLU A 92 -13.84 19.90 -1.52
N ILE A 93 -14.92 19.22 -1.91
CA ILE A 93 -15.26 17.89 -1.40
C ILE A 93 -15.11 16.80 -2.46
N TRP A 94 -14.99 17.16 -3.73
CA TRP A 94 -14.76 16.22 -4.82
C TRP A 94 -14.30 16.97 -6.07
N HIS A 95 -13.45 16.32 -6.86
CA HIS A 95 -13.15 16.78 -8.22
C HIS A 95 -12.93 15.58 -9.15
N SER A 96 -13.06 15.79 -10.46
CA SER A 96 -12.67 14.77 -11.44
C SER A 96 -12.44 15.40 -12.81
N TRP A 97 -11.65 14.71 -13.63
CA TRP A 97 -11.33 15.07 -15.00
C TRP A 97 -11.94 14.07 -15.98
N VAL A 98 -12.58 14.57 -17.03
CA VAL A 98 -13.13 13.76 -18.12
C VAL A 98 -12.34 14.03 -19.39
N ASN A 99 -11.60 13.00 -19.82
CA ASN A 99 -10.94 12.98 -21.12
C ASN A 99 -11.94 12.45 -22.15
N LYS A 100 -12.37 13.32 -23.09
CA LYS A 100 -13.36 13.06 -24.16
C LYS A 100 -14.79 12.96 -23.62
N MET A 101 -15.64 13.91 -24.00
CA MET A 101 -17.05 13.89 -23.64
C MET A 101 -17.83 12.90 -24.52
N PHE A 102 -18.71 12.09 -23.91
CA PHE A 102 -19.61 11.17 -24.62
C PHE A 102 -21.03 11.73 -24.64
N THR A 103 -21.73 11.60 -25.76
CA THR A 103 -23.17 11.79 -25.87
C THR A 103 -23.89 10.47 -25.56
N ASP A 104 -24.86 10.50 -24.66
CA ASP A 104 -25.91 9.48 -24.65
C ASP A 104 -26.73 9.67 -25.93
N ALA A 105 -26.89 8.61 -26.72
CA ALA A 105 -27.53 8.64 -28.04
C ALA A 105 -29.01 9.09 -28.00
N GLN A 106 -29.62 9.28 -26.82
CA GLN A 106 -31.02 9.67 -26.68
C GLN A 106 -31.25 11.09 -26.13
N THR A 107 -30.22 11.83 -25.69
CA THR A 107 -30.40 13.21 -25.19
C THR A 107 -29.31 14.17 -25.67
N THR A 108 -29.65 15.43 -25.88
CA THR A 108 -28.70 16.51 -26.22
C THR A 108 -27.84 16.95 -25.01
N VAL A 109 -27.80 16.14 -23.95
CA VAL A 109 -27.15 16.43 -22.66
C VAL A 109 -26.26 15.25 -22.28
N ASN A 110 -25.00 15.52 -21.95
CA ASN A 110 -24.10 14.49 -21.43
C ASN A 110 -24.38 14.29 -19.93
N ASP A 111 -25.07 13.19 -19.57
CA ASP A 111 -25.38 12.81 -18.19
C ASP A 111 -24.23 11.98 -17.58
N TRP A 112 -23.62 12.49 -16.50
CA TRP A 112 -22.51 11.84 -15.80
C TRP A 112 -22.93 11.35 -14.42
N SER A 113 -22.68 10.09 -14.05
CA SER A 113 -22.91 9.58 -12.70
C SER A 113 -21.61 9.56 -11.87
N VAL A 114 -21.58 10.30 -10.77
CA VAL A 114 -20.51 10.30 -9.77
C VAL A 114 -20.78 9.18 -8.79
N ALA A 115 -20.02 8.08 -8.87
CA ALA A 115 -20.29 6.90 -8.07
C ALA A 115 -20.01 7.11 -6.57
N ASN A 116 -19.12 8.01 -6.16
CA ASN A 116 -18.75 8.24 -4.76
C ASN A 116 -18.26 9.68 -4.51
N ILE A 117 -18.94 10.46 -3.66
CA ILE A 117 -18.42 11.72 -3.12
C ILE A 117 -17.92 11.47 -1.69
N VAL A 118 -16.61 11.30 -1.56
CA VAL A 118 -15.91 11.33 -0.27
C VAL A 118 -15.14 12.65 -0.23
N ARG A 119 -15.28 13.41 0.87
CA ARG A 119 -14.55 14.68 1.15
C ARG A 119 -13.13 14.57 0.57
N ALA A 120 -12.71 15.50 -0.30
CA ALA A 120 -11.40 15.48 -0.94
C ALA A 120 -10.32 15.28 0.14
N LYS A 121 -9.83 14.04 0.25
CA LYS A 121 -8.91 13.62 1.29
C LYS A 121 -7.48 13.87 0.79
N ASN A 122 -7.06 15.14 0.93
CA ASN A 122 -5.73 15.78 0.77
C ASN A 122 -5.03 15.69 -0.60
N GLY A 123 -4.63 16.85 -1.15
CA GLY A 123 -3.47 16.89 -2.04
C GLY A 123 -3.31 17.96 -3.12
N LEU A 124 -4.07 19.06 -3.16
CA LEU A 124 -3.75 20.19 -4.04
C LEU A 124 -3.86 21.52 -3.29
N THR A 125 -2.71 22.13 -2.99
CA THR A 125 -2.62 23.58 -2.79
C THR A 125 -2.60 24.24 -4.15
N THR A 126 -3.63 25.00 -4.49
CA THR A 126 -3.57 25.99 -5.56
C THR A 126 -2.99 27.29 -5.00
N ASN A 127 -1.72 27.59 -5.32
CA ASN A 127 -1.22 28.95 -5.24
C ASN A 127 -1.72 29.72 -6.46
N ILE A 128 -2.57 30.73 -6.25
CA ILE A 128 -2.98 31.67 -7.28
C ILE A 128 -1.93 32.77 -7.33
N ASN A 129 -0.99 32.70 -8.28
CA ASN A 129 -0.15 33.83 -8.65
C ASN A 129 -0.53 34.29 -10.06
N ASN A 130 -0.99 35.54 -10.18
CA ASN A 130 -1.15 36.26 -11.44
C ASN A 130 -2.01 35.60 -12.54
N GLY A 131 -3.07 34.85 -12.18
CA GLY A 131 -4.09 34.43 -13.14
C GLY A 131 -3.67 33.34 -14.14
N GLU A 132 -2.48 32.74 -13.98
CA GLU A 132 -2.09 31.53 -14.71
C GLU A 132 -2.27 30.30 -13.80
N ILE A 133 -3.22 29.44 -14.17
CA ILE A 133 -3.41 28.14 -13.53
C ILE A 133 -2.35 27.19 -14.11
N GLN A 134 -1.31 26.88 -13.34
CA GLN A 134 -0.45 25.73 -13.65
C GLN A 134 -1.13 24.46 -13.15
N THR A 135 -1.83 23.76 -14.06
CA THR A 135 -2.49 22.48 -13.80
C THR A 135 -1.50 21.34 -13.98
N THR A 136 -1.09 20.68 -12.90
CA THR A 136 -0.50 19.34 -12.98
C THR A 136 -1.63 18.31 -12.98
N THR A 137 -1.81 17.62 -14.10
CA THR A 137 -2.69 16.45 -14.24
C THR A 137 -2.26 15.38 -13.24
N THR A 138 -3.10 15.06 -12.25
CA THR A 138 -2.85 13.90 -11.39
C THR A 138 -3.70 12.72 -11.87
N THR A 139 -3.06 11.77 -12.54
CA THR A 139 -3.57 10.41 -12.72
C THR A 139 -4.05 9.88 -11.35
N PRO A 140 -5.20 9.18 -11.26
CA PRO A 140 -5.59 8.47 -10.04
C PRO A 140 -4.43 7.58 -9.57
N PRO A 141 -4.26 7.39 -8.25
CA PRO A 141 -3.23 6.48 -7.77
C PRO A 141 -3.48 5.08 -8.33
N ASP A 142 -2.42 4.36 -8.69
CA ASP A 142 -2.54 2.99 -9.20
C ASP A 142 -3.34 2.09 -8.24
N PHE A 143 -3.15 2.28 -6.94
CA PHE A 143 -3.93 1.64 -5.89
C PHE A 143 -5.19 2.46 -5.52
N TYR A 144 -6.05 2.71 -6.52
CA TYR A 144 -7.17 3.67 -6.46
C TYR A 144 -8.27 3.35 -5.44
N ASN A 145 -8.38 2.09 -5.01
CA ASN A 145 -9.35 1.67 -4.00
C ASN A 145 -8.90 1.94 -2.55
N PHE A 146 -7.63 2.34 -2.34
CA PHE A 146 -7.11 2.65 -1.01
C PHE A 146 -6.97 4.17 -0.85
N ASN A 147 -7.54 4.70 0.24
CA ASN A 147 -7.61 6.14 0.46
C ASN A 147 -6.25 6.74 0.84
N TYR A 148 -5.81 7.81 0.17
CA TYR A 148 -4.50 8.42 0.40
C TYR A 148 -4.26 8.86 1.85
N GLN A 149 -5.24 9.46 2.54
CA GLN A 149 -5.06 9.85 3.95
C GLN A 149 -4.98 8.64 4.89
N GLU A 150 -5.66 7.54 4.58
CA GLU A 150 -5.51 6.29 5.34
C GLU A 150 -4.11 5.71 5.13
N ILE A 151 -3.59 5.75 3.90
CA ILE A 151 -2.22 5.37 3.59
C ILE A 151 -1.21 6.24 4.35
N GLU A 152 -1.37 7.56 4.31
CA GLU A 152 -0.47 8.48 5.00
C GLU A 152 -0.50 8.30 6.52
N ALA A 153 -1.70 8.21 7.12
CA ALA A 153 -1.85 7.93 8.55
C ALA A 153 -1.26 6.57 8.93
N GLY A 154 -1.46 5.55 8.09
CA GLY A 154 -0.88 4.23 8.27
C GLY A 154 0.64 4.25 8.23
N ILE A 155 1.23 4.90 7.22
CA ILE A 155 2.70 5.04 7.09
C ILE A 155 3.26 5.69 8.36
N ASN A 156 2.67 6.79 8.81
CA ASN A 156 3.11 7.49 10.03
C ASN A 156 3.01 6.58 11.26
N ALA A 157 1.96 5.77 11.37
CA ALA A 157 1.81 4.81 12.46
C ALA A 157 2.90 3.73 12.43
N ARG A 158 3.28 3.22 11.25
CA ARG A 158 4.37 2.24 11.10
C ARG A 158 5.75 2.86 11.30
N ILE A 159 5.96 4.13 10.93
CA ILE A 159 7.20 4.84 11.23
C ILE A 159 7.38 5.03 12.73
N ALA A 160 6.32 5.45 13.42
CA ALA A 160 6.33 5.60 14.87
C ALA A 160 6.46 4.25 15.58
N ASN A 161 5.80 3.21 15.05
CA ASN A 161 5.75 1.88 15.62
C ASN A 161 5.97 0.82 14.53
N PRO A 162 7.23 0.53 14.14
CA PRO A 162 7.54 -0.40 13.05
C PRO A 162 7.02 -1.81 13.27
N TYR A 163 6.74 -2.19 14.51
CA TYR A 163 6.15 -3.48 14.82
C TYR A 163 4.68 -3.62 14.39
N LEU A 164 4.01 -2.54 13.94
CA LEU A 164 2.64 -2.60 13.44
C LEU A 164 2.52 -3.17 12.02
N ILE A 165 3.64 -3.43 11.34
CA ILE A 165 3.63 -4.04 10.00
C ILE A 165 3.07 -5.45 10.08
N ASP A 166 2.02 -5.71 9.31
CA ASP A 166 1.26 -6.94 9.41
C ASP A 166 1.09 -7.64 8.06
N GLN A 167 1.43 -8.91 8.02
CA GLN A 167 1.26 -9.81 6.89
C GLN A 167 -0.12 -10.51 6.88
N GLY A 168 -0.92 -10.37 7.93
CA GLY A 168 -2.14 -11.17 8.07
C GLY A 168 -1.82 -12.64 8.33
N SER A 169 -2.67 -13.52 7.80
CA SER A 169 -2.43 -14.96 7.76
C SER A 169 -1.65 -15.42 6.52
N SER A 170 -1.03 -14.51 5.76
CA SER A 170 -0.34 -14.85 4.51
C SER A 170 1.12 -15.24 4.73
N SER A 171 1.70 -15.93 3.74
CA SER A 171 3.10 -16.39 3.71
C SER A 171 4.13 -15.27 3.44
N LEU A 172 3.84 -14.03 3.83
CA LEU A 172 4.65 -12.83 3.57
C LEU A 172 5.62 -12.47 4.72
N CYS A 173 5.95 -13.40 5.63
CA CYS A 173 6.71 -13.10 6.85
C CYS A 173 8.11 -12.52 6.61
N GLY A 174 8.84 -13.00 5.61
CA GLY A 174 10.17 -12.45 5.29
C GLY A 174 10.09 -11.02 4.76
N MET A 175 9.03 -10.71 4.00
CA MET A 175 8.78 -9.34 3.51
C MET A 175 8.36 -8.45 4.68
N ALA A 176 7.52 -8.95 5.59
CA ALA A 176 7.10 -8.22 6.78
C ALA A 176 8.28 -7.91 7.71
N ALA A 177 9.15 -8.89 7.96
CA ALA A 177 10.38 -8.69 8.74
C ALA A 177 11.32 -7.66 8.08
N SER A 178 11.45 -7.70 6.75
CA SER A 178 12.24 -6.72 6.00
C SER A 178 11.62 -5.32 6.05
N ALA A 179 10.32 -5.21 5.84
CA ALA A 179 9.58 -3.95 5.91
C ALA A 179 9.62 -3.35 7.33
N HIS A 180 9.60 -4.20 8.36
CA HIS A 180 9.78 -3.79 9.76
C HIS A 180 11.11 -3.06 9.97
N PHE A 181 12.21 -3.68 9.52
CA PHE A 181 13.52 -3.04 9.58
C PHE A 181 13.64 -1.82 8.66
N TYR A 182 12.94 -1.82 7.51
CA TYR A 182 12.93 -0.70 6.60
C TYR A 182 12.29 0.54 7.24
N ALA A 183 11.09 0.38 7.81
CA ALA A 183 10.42 1.43 8.58
C ALA A 183 11.23 1.87 9.80
N GLN A 184 11.95 0.96 10.45
CA GLN A 184 12.79 1.29 11.61
C GLN A 184 14.06 2.08 11.23
N LYS A 185 14.77 1.69 10.17
CA LYS A 185 16.12 2.20 9.86
C LYS A 185 16.16 3.28 8.78
N ARG A 186 15.10 3.41 7.98
CA ARG A 186 15.02 4.29 6.79
C ARG A 186 13.64 4.94 6.67
N GLN A 187 13.16 5.56 7.76
CA GLN A 187 11.80 6.10 7.87
C GLN A 187 11.34 6.95 6.68
N SER A 188 12.13 7.96 6.28
CA SER A 188 11.78 8.84 5.15
C SER A 188 11.78 8.12 3.80
N ASP A 189 12.67 7.15 3.62
CA ASP A 189 12.73 6.34 2.40
C ASP A 189 11.54 5.37 2.35
N TYR A 190 11.23 4.69 3.46
CA TYR A 190 10.04 3.86 3.62
C TYR A 190 8.76 4.66 3.28
N GLU A 191 8.60 5.86 3.82
CA GLU A 191 7.47 6.73 3.52
C GLU A 191 7.36 7.02 2.02
N GLN A 192 8.45 7.50 1.40
CA GLN A 192 8.46 7.86 -0.02
C GLN A 192 8.22 6.64 -0.90
N PHE A 193 8.78 5.50 -0.53
CA PHE A 193 8.63 4.25 -1.26
C PHE A 193 7.18 3.79 -1.27
N VAL A 194 6.53 3.70 -0.09
CA VAL A 194 5.13 3.28 -0.01
C VAL A 194 4.19 4.29 -0.67
N LYS A 195 4.41 5.61 -0.47
CA LYS A 195 3.62 6.65 -1.14
C LYS A 195 3.74 6.56 -2.67
N SER A 196 4.95 6.32 -3.19
CA SER A 196 5.19 6.16 -4.62
C SER A 196 4.53 4.90 -5.17
N LEU A 197 4.63 3.80 -4.43
CA LEU A 197 4.00 2.53 -4.80
C LEU A 197 2.48 2.66 -4.86
N HIS A 198 1.85 3.26 -3.84
CA HIS A 198 0.41 3.55 -3.84
C HIS A 198 0.00 4.41 -5.04
N LYS A 199 0.77 5.47 -5.32
CA LYS A 199 0.42 6.45 -6.33
C LYS A 199 0.70 6.00 -7.77
N TYR A 200 1.76 5.26 -8.01
CA TYR A 200 2.29 5.02 -9.34
C TYR A 200 2.46 3.54 -9.69
N GLY A 201 2.13 2.62 -8.76
CA GLY A 201 2.39 1.19 -8.92
C GLY A 201 3.88 0.85 -8.98
N LYS A 202 4.75 1.83 -8.71
CA LYS A 202 6.20 1.68 -8.77
C LYS A 202 6.89 2.57 -7.76
N ALA A 203 8.03 2.11 -7.28
CA ALA A 203 8.84 2.83 -6.32
C ALA A 203 10.33 2.54 -6.55
N THR A 204 11.17 3.45 -6.09
CA THR A 204 12.61 3.24 -6.04
C THR A 204 13.09 3.65 -4.66
N SER A 205 13.79 2.76 -3.95
CA SER A 205 14.37 3.10 -2.65
C SER A 205 15.61 3.97 -2.83
N ALA A 206 16.04 4.65 -1.77
CA ALA A 206 17.27 5.45 -1.78
C ALA A 206 18.52 4.59 -2.09
N ALA A 207 18.46 3.29 -1.79
CA ALA A 207 19.49 2.32 -2.12
C ALA A 207 19.44 1.81 -3.58
N GLY A 208 18.46 2.28 -4.38
CA GLY A 208 18.35 1.99 -5.81
C GLY A 208 17.53 0.75 -6.16
N TYR A 209 16.84 0.12 -5.19
CA TYR A 209 15.93 -0.98 -5.47
C TYR A 209 14.69 -0.46 -6.16
N GLN A 210 14.45 -0.94 -7.38
CA GLN A 210 13.30 -0.56 -8.18
C GLN A 210 12.24 -1.66 -8.06
N LEU A 211 11.03 -1.27 -7.70
CA LEU A 211 9.87 -2.13 -7.68
C LEU A 211 8.81 -1.57 -8.62
N THR A 212 8.15 -2.44 -9.37
CA THR A 212 6.99 -2.10 -10.21
C THR A 212 6.03 -3.28 -10.11
N THR A 213 4.77 -3.00 -9.76
CA THR A 213 3.67 -3.98 -9.76
C THR A 213 3.39 -4.45 -11.19
N ASP A 214 3.05 -5.72 -11.38
CA ASP A 214 2.85 -6.25 -12.73
C ASP A 214 1.72 -5.53 -13.51
N THR A 215 1.85 -5.60 -14.82
CA THR A 215 1.00 -4.98 -15.85
C THR A 215 -0.42 -5.50 -15.90
N ASP A 216 -0.70 -6.67 -15.33
CA ASP A 216 -2.04 -7.25 -15.23
C ASP A 216 -2.93 -6.52 -14.19
N LYS A 217 -2.31 -5.67 -13.36
CA LYS A 217 -2.95 -4.80 -12.36
C LYS A 217 -3.81 -5.56 -11.35
N HIS A 218 -3.58 -6.85 -11.15
CA HIS A 218 -4.46 -7.65 -10.28
C HIS A 218 -4.46 -7.10 -8.84
N LEU A 219 -3.29 -6.68 -8.32
CA LEU A 219 -3.16 -6.05 -7.00
C LEU A 219 -3.89 -4.70 -6.89
N GLN A 220 -4.02 -3.96 -8.00
CA GLN A 220 -4.61 -2.61 -8.04
C GLN A 220 -6.13 -2.63 -7.86
N GLN A 221 -6.77 -3.77 -8.12
CA GLN A 221 -8.23 -3.94 -8.03
C GLN A 221 -8.71 -4.30 -6.62
N TYR A 222 -7.81 -4.61 -5.69
CA TYR A 222 -8.18 -4.95 -4.33
C TYR A 222 -8.72 -3.74 -3.55
N ALA A 223 -9.68 -4.02 -2.66
CA ALA A 223 -10.19 -3.10 -1.67
C ALA A 223 -10.30 -3.84 -0.33
N GLN A 224 -10.26 -3.14 0.81
CA GLN A 224 -10.44 -3.77 2.13
C GLN A 224 -11.81 -4.49 2.29
N SER A 225 -12.80 -4.12 1.47
CA SER A 225 -14.11 -4.78 1.42
C SER A 225 -14.12 -6.05 0.55
N SER A 226 -13.05 -6.30 -0.21
CA SER A 226 -12.95 -7.50 -1.06
C SER A 226 -12.89 -8.75 -0.19
N LYS A 227 -13.64 -9.78 -0.58
CA LYS A 227 -13.58 -11.10 0.07
C LYS A 227 -12.19 -11.74 -0.02
N LYS A 228 -11.42 -11.33 -1.03
CA LYS A 228 -10.06 -11.83 -1.29
C LYS A 228 -8.98 -11.01 -0.59
N TYR A 229 -9.33 -9.91 0.07
CA TYR A 229 -8.36 -9.13 0.85
C TYR A 229 -7.84 -9.99 2.00
N PRO A 230 -6.53 -9.96 2.32
CA PRO A 230 -5.94 -10.89 3.28
C PRO A 230 -6.70 -10.94 4.61
N ALA A 231 -6.90 -12.16 5.10
CA ALA A 231 -7.56 -12.38 6.36
C ALA A 231 -6.77 -11.73 7.52
N SER A 232 -7.51 -11.40 8.58
CA SER A 232 -6.94 -10.73 9.75
C SER A 232 -5.83 -11.55 10.40
N SER A 233 -4.79 -10.88 10.90
CA SER A 233 -3.81 -11.46 11.81
C SER A 233 -4.35 -11.49 13.24
N ILE A 234 -3.46 -11.83 14.18
CA ILE A 234 -3.68 -11.71 15.62
C ILE A 234 -4.10 -10.29 16.03
N VAL A 235 -3.64 -9.25 15.32
CA VAL A 235 -3.89 -7.85 15.66
C VAL A 235 -5.05 -7.21 14.88
N GLY A 236 -5.69 -7.94 13.98
CA GLY A 236 -6.85 -7.49 13.21
C GLY A 236 -6.62 -7.50 11.70
N LYS A 237 -7.42 -6.72 10.96
CA LYS A 237 -7.33 -6.66 9.50
C LYS A 237 -6.00 -6.05 9.06
N VAL A 238 -5.40 -6.65 8.03
CA VAL A 238 -4.17 -6.14 7.40
C VAL A 238 -4.41 -4.70 6.94
N HIS A 239 -3.54 -3.79 7.36
CA HIS A 239 -3.67 -2.38 6.98
C HIS A 239 -3.31 -2.20 5.50
N PRO A 240 -3.98 -1.30 4.74
CA PRO A 240 -3.69 -1.07 3.32
C PRO A 240 -2.22 -0.80 2.99
N VAL A 241 -1.53 -0.08 3.88
CA VAL A 241 -0.08 0.17 3.79
C VAL A 241 0.72 -1.12 3.70
N ASP A 242 0.41 -2.08 4.57
CA ASP A 242 1.13 -3.34 4.64
C ASP A 242 0.73 -4.23 3.47
N PHE A 243 -0.55 -4.24 3.07
CA PHE A 243 -0.99 -4.95 1.86
C PHE A 243 -0.25 -4.45 0.62
N ILE A 244 -0.29 -3.13 0.37
CA ILE A 244 0.35 -2.52 -0.81
C ILE A 244 1.83 -2.85 -0.82
N LEU A 245 2.54 -2.67 0.29
CA LEU A 245 3.98 -2.93 0.33
C LEU A 245 4.30 -4.42 0.20
N LEU A 246 3.73 -5.26 1.06
CA LEU A 246 4.13 -6.67 1.19
C LEU A 246 3.68 -7.51 -0.01
N ALA A 247 2.46 -7.29 -0.53
CA ALA A 247 1.99 -7.99 -1.71
C ALA A 247 2.80 -7.58 -2.94
N SER A 248 3.09 -6.29 -3.12
CA SER A 248 3.90 -5.83 -4.26
C SER A 248 5.35 -6.33 -4.17
N LEU A 249 5.93 -6.40 -2.97
CA LEU A 249 7.28 -6.97 -2.80
C LEU A 249 7.30 -8.44 -3.18
N ARG A 250 6.26 -9.20 -2.81
CA ARG A 250 6.17 -10.60 -3.17
C ARG A 250 5.97 -10.78 -4.66
N ASP A 251 5.00 -10.08 -5.25
CA ASP A 251 4.73 -10.03 -6.68
C ASP A 251 6.02 -9.75 -7.48
N HIS A 252 6.80 -8.76 -7.04
CA HIS A 252 8.04 -8.37 -7.71
C HIS A 252 9.19 -9.39 -7.54
N LEU A 253 9.29 -10.06 -6.40
CA LEU A 253 10.35 -11.05 -6.12
C LEU A 253 10.06 -12.43 -6.69
N ASN A 254 8.89 -12.64 -7.31
CA ASN A 254 8.52 -13.88 -7.98
C ASN A 254 9.30 -14.10 -9.29
N GLY A 255 10.62 -14.30 -9.19
CA GLY A 255 11.44 -14.83 -10.28
C GLY A 255 11.37 -16.36 -10.43
N VAL A 256 10.71 -17.08 -9.51
CA VAL A 256 10.65 -18.55 -9.49
C VAL A 256 9.26 -19.14 -9.20
N PHE A 257 8.35 -18.46 -8.49
CA PHE A 257 6.97 -18.93 -8.27
C PHE A 257 5.99 -17.76 -8.18
N ASP A 258 4.92 -17.79 -8.98
CA ASP A 258 3.83 -16.82 -8.96
C ASP A 258 3.13 -16.78 -7.59
N TYR A 259 2.89 -15.58 -7.05
CA TYR A 259 2.12 -15.37 -5.84
C TYR A 259 0.70 -15.08 -6.27
N ASP A 260 -0.08 -16.14 -6.35
CA ASP A 260 -1.49 -16.06 -6.64
C ASP A 260 -2.29 -16.08 -5.32
N PRO A 261 -2.82 -14.93 -4.85
CA PRO A 261 -3.73 -14.88 -3.71
C PRO A 261 -5.06 -15.62 -3.97
N ASP A 262 -5.32 -16.05 -5.21
CA ASP A 262 -6.46 -16.89 -5.62
C ASP A 262 -6.15 -18.40 -5.62
N SER A 263 -4.92 -18.80 -5.31
CA SER A 263 -4.60 -20.23 -5.22
C SER A 263 -5.31 -20.87 -4.03
N ASP A 264 -5.88 -22.07 -4.21
CA ASP A 264 -6.59 -22.86 -3.19
C ASP A 264 -5.77 -23.17 -1.92
N ASN A 265 -4.48 -22.78 -1.91
CA ASN A 265 -3.52 -23.01 -0.83
C ASN A 265 -3.00 -21.73 -0.16
N ALA A 266 -3.51 -20.53 -0.51
CA ALA A 266 -3.14 -19.28 0.16
C ALA A 266 -3.44 -19.36 1.67
N GLY A 267 -2.40 -19.38 2.50
CA GLY A 267 -2.42 -19.55 3.96
C GLY A 267 -2.34 -20.99 4.47
N GLY A 268 -2.15 -22.00 3.63
CA GLY A 268 -2.09 -23.42 3.99
C GLY A 268 -0.67 -23.95 4.27
N ALA A 269 -0.54 -25.14 4.87
CA ALA A 269 0.77 -25.75 5.19
C ALA A 269 1.66 -26.03 3.96
N VAL A 270 1.07 -26.14 2.77
CA VAL A 270 1.79 -26.30 1.50
C VAL A 270 2.37 -24.96 1.04
N GLU A 271 1.62 -23.85 1.13
CA GLU A 271 2.12 -22.49 0.88
C GLU A 271 3.10 -22.03 1.99
N GLY A 272 2.91 -22.46 3.24
CA GLY A 272 3.86 -22.24 4.32
C GLY A 272 5.27 -22.80 4.03
N GLY A 273 5.40 -23.77 3.12
CA GLY A 273 6.67 -24.28 2.62
C GLY A 273 7.10 -23.73 1.25
N THR A 274 6.19 -23.30 0.37
CA THR A 274 6.48 -22.91 -1.03
C THR A 274 6.26 -21.42 -1.34
N GLY A 275 5.44 -20.72 -0.57
CA GLY A 275 5.16 -19.28 -0.68
C GLY A 275 5.94 -18.41 0.32
N MET A 276 6.67 -19.03 1.26
CA MET A 276 7.51 -18.31 2.22
C MET A 276 8.72 -17.68 1.53
N SER A 277 9.09 -16.46 1.93
CA SER A 277 10.32 -15.79 1.50
C SER A 277 11.55 -16.66 1.81
N LEU A 278 12.40 -16.87 0.81
CA LEU A 278 13.66 -17.58 0.99
C LEU A 278 14.72 -16.66 1.64
N PRO A 279 15.79 -17.22 2.24
CA PRO A 279 16.89 -16.42 2.76
C PRO A 279 17.49 -15.43 1.74
N GLY A 280 17.52 -15.81 0.47
CA GLY A 280 17.95 -14.94 -0.63
C GLY A 280 17.06 -13.69 -0.80
N ASP A 281 15.75 -13.83 -0.61
CA ASP A 281 14.80 -12.71 -0.72
C ASP A 281 15.03 -11.70 0.40
N VAL A 282 15.11 -12.18 1.65
CA VAL A 282 15.32 -11.32 2.83
C VAL A 282 16.66 -10.60 2.75
N THR A 283 17.73 -11.30 2.38
CA THR A 283 19.04 -10.67 2.19
C THR A 283 19.08 -9.70 1.00
N THR A 284 18.35 -9.98 -0.07
CA THR A 284 18.17 -9.05 -1.20
C THR A 284 17.46 -7.78 -0.75
N LEU A 285 16.39 -7.88 0.04
CA LEU A 285 15.68 -6.72 0.58
C LEU A 285 16.56 -5.93 1.56
N PHE A 286 17.27 -6.60 2.46
CA PHE A 286 18.20 -5.95 3.38
C PHE A 286 19.26 -5.13 2.64
N LYS A 287 19.89 -5.74 1.62
CA LYS A 287 20.98 -5.11 0.88
C LYS A 287 20.48 -4.04 -0.08
N ASN A 288 19.53 -4.39 -0.94
CA ASN A 288 19.19 -3.57 -2.10
C ASN A 288 18.05 -2.60 -1.78
N MET A 289 17.02 -3.03 -1.04
CA MET A 289 15.89 -2.16 -0.71
C MET A 289 16.23 -1.23 0.46
N ILE A 290 16.67 -1.79 1.59
CA ILE A 290 16.95 -1.02 2.82
C ILE A 290 18.32 -0.32 2.74
N GLY A 291 19.25 -0.84 1.96
CA GLY A 291 20.62 -0.30 1.88
C GLY A 291 21.44 -0.60 3.14
N LEU A 292 21.27 -1.80 3.71
CA LEU A 292 22.12 -2.26 4.81
C LEU A 292 23.47 -2.75 4.28
N SER A 293 24.48 -2.61 5.12
CA SER A 293 25.83 -3.09 4.89
C SER A 293 26.05 -4.47 5.52
N ASP A 294 27.11 -5.18 5.11
CA ASP A 294 27.49 -6.49 5.69
C ASP A 294 26.30 -7.48 5.78
N VAL A 295 25.58 -7.61 4.66
CA VAL A 295 24.38 -8.44 4.57
C VAL A 295 24.76 -9.89 4.24
N SER A 296 24.29 -10.82 5.07
CA SER A 296 24.44 -12.26 4.82
C SER A 296 23.36 -13.06 5.55
N PHE A 297 23.19 -14.31 5.11
CA PHE A 297 22.43 -15.31 5.84
C PHE A 297 23.38 -16.29 6.52
N VAL A 298 23.16 -16.54 7.81
CA VAL A 298 23.97 -17.42 8.65
C VAL A 298 23.15 -18.66 8.98
N LEU A 299 23.66 -19.82 8.59
CA LEU A 299 23.06 -21.11 8.91
C LEU A 299 23.33 -21.49 10.37
N PRO A 300 22.43 -22.27 11.01
CA PRO A 300 22.70 -22.83 12.33
C PRO A 300 23.95 -23.69 12.30
N ILE A 301 24.69 -23.70 13.40
CA ILE A 301 25.84 -24.57 13.51
C ILE A 301 25.34 -26.03 13.68
N GLN A 302 25.52 -26.86 12.65
CA GLN A 302 25.09 -28.26 12.65
C GLN A 302 25.98 -29.13 13.54
N THR A 303 25.40 -30.03 14.34
CA THR A 303 26.16 -30.75 15.38
C THR A 303 25.72 -32.19 15.67
N PRO A 304 26.66 -33.03 16.16
CA PRO A 304 26.34 -34.30 16.80
C PRO A 304 25.50 -34.11 18.07
N SER A 305 24.57 -35.04 18.30
CA SER A 305 23.56 -34.98 19.37
C SER A 305 24.09 -34.71 20.79
N PHE A 306 25.35 -35.06 21.09
CA PHE A 306 25.96 -34.95 22.41
C PHE A 306 26.62 -33.59 22.71
N LYS A 307 26.65 -32.64 21.77
CA LYS A 307 27.19 -31.28 22.01
C LYS A 307 26.14 -30.17 21.81
N LYS A 308 24.86 -30.51 21.71
CA LYS A 308 23.79 -29.57 21.30
C LYS A 308 23.75 -28.24 22.06
N ASP A 309 24.07 -28.23 23.36
CA ASP A 309 23.96 -27.02 24.17
C ASP A 309 25.10 -26.02 23.96
N SER A 310 26.35 -26.48 23.86
CA SER A 310 27.49 -25.58 23.65
C SER A 310 27.38 -24.84 22.31
N PHE A 311 26.76 -25.46 21.31
CA PHE A 311 26.50 -24.84 20.03
C PHE A 311 25.23 -23.98 19.99
N THR A 312 24.23 -24.33 20.80
CA THR A 312 23.09 -23.44 21.06
C THR A 312 23.61 -22.13 21.66
N ILE A 313 24.43 -22.21 22.71
CA ILE A 313 25.09 -21.07 23.34
C ILE A 313 25.90 -20.28 22.31
N LYS A 314 26.73 -20.93 21.50
CA LYS A 314 27.51 -20.24 20.45
C LYS A 314 26.63 -19.49 19.45
N SER A 315 25.50 -20.06 19.05
CA SER A 315 24.56 -19.42 18.12
C SER A 315 23.87 -18.21 18.79
N LEU A 316 23.51 -18.34 20.06
CA LEU A 316 22.90 -17.26 20.85
C LEU A 316 23.90 -16.12 21.08
N ASP A 317 25.15 -16.42 21.41
CA ASP A 317 26.24 -15.44 21.54
C ASP A 317 26.48 -14.68 20.24
N GLU A 318 26.46 -15.39 19.10
CA GLU A 318 26.63 -14.77 17.79
C GLU A 318 25.48 -13.81 17.46
N ILE A 319 24.22 -14.26 17.62
CA ILE A 319 23.04 -13.41 17.41
C ILE A 319 23.09 -12.18 18.33
N LYS A 320 23.38 -12.39 19.62
CA LYS A 320 23.50 -11.32 20.59
C LYS A 320 24.59 -10.33 20.19
N SER A 321 25.75 -10.81 19.74
CA SER A 321 26.84 -9.94 19.26
C SER A 321 26.41 -9.03 18.12
N TYR A 322 25.60 -9.52 17.18
CA TYR A 322 25.08 -8.71 16.08
C TYR A 322 24.05 -7.68 16.56
N LEU A 323 23.12 -8.07 17.44
CA LEU A 323 22.14 -7.16 18.03
C LEU A 323 22.84 -6.03 18.81
N ASP A 324 23.82 -6.37 19.64
CA ASP A 324 24.60 -5.41 20.43
C ASP A 324 25.40 -4.43 19.55
N LYS A 325 25.73 -4.82 18.31
CA LYS A 325 26.36 -3.97 17.28
C LYS A 325 25.36 -3.17 16.44
N GLY A 326 24.06 -3.30 16.70
CA GLY A 326 23.00 -2.56 16.03
C GLY A 326 22.52 -3.16 14.70
N TYR A 327 22.91 -4.39 14.38
CA TYR A 327 22.45 -5.10 13.18
C TYR A 327 20.94 -5.35 13.25
N CYS A 328 20.27 -5.27 12.11
CA CYS A 328 18.99 -5.91 11.89
C CYS A 328 19.20 -7.43 11.80
N VAL A 329 18.47 -8.18 12.63
CA VAL A 329 18.51 -9.65 12.63
C VAL A 329 17.12 -10.21 12.39
N ALA A 330 16.91 -10.87 11.26
CA ALA A 330 15.69 -11.62 10.97
C ALA A 330 15.99 -13.11 11.10
N MET A 331 15.27 -13.82 11.98
CA MET A 331 15.49 -15.23 12.25
C MET A 331 14.48 -16.08 11.49
N LEU A 332 14.97 -17.11 10.80
CA LEU A 332 14.15 -18.14 10.17
C LEU A 332 13.88 -19.25 11.19
N ILE A 333 12.61 -19.54 11.43
CA ILE A 333 12.18 -20.44 12.48
C ILE A 333 11.11 -21.42 12.01
N ARG A 334 10.87 -22.43 12.84
CA ARG A 334 9.61 -23.17 12.90
C ARG A 334 8.72 -22.51 13.95
N MET A 335 7.42 -22.43 13.69
CA MET A 335 6.45 -21.76 14.57
C MET A 335 6.39 -22.40 15.97
N ASN A 336 6.75 -23.68 16.08
CA ASN A 336 6.90 -24.38 17.36
C ASN A 336 7.87 -23.70 18.33
N LEU A 337 8.83 -22.90 17.84
CA LEU A 337 9.68 -22.07 18.70
C LEU A 337 8.85 -21.12 19.57
N LEU A 338 7.86 -20.45 18.98
CA LEU A 338 7.01 -19.45 19.64
C LEU A 338 6.04 -20.07 20.67
N SER A 339 5.91 -21.39 20.67
CA SER A 339 5.14 -22.15 21.67
C SER A 339 6.02 -23.01 22.58
N ASN A 340 7.35 -22.85 22.52
CA ASN A 340 8.33 -23.63 23.28
C ASN A 340 8.17 -25.15 23.12
N LYS A 341 7.89 -25.61 21.90
CA LYS A 341 7.72 -27.03 21.57
C LYS A 341 8.88 -27.53 20.73
N ILE A 342 9.34 -28.74 21.00
CA ILE A 342 10.34 -29.42 20.15
C ILE A 342 9.70 -29.83 18.82
N SER A 343 10.42 -29.65 17.71
CA SER A 343 9.97 -30.07 16.37
C SER A 343 10.93 -31.07 15.73
N ASN A 344 10.38 -32.01 14.97
CA ASN A 344 11.14 -32.95 14.13
C ASN A 344 10.97 -32.66 12.63
N SER A 345 10.12 -31.69 12.26
CA SER A 345 9.94 -31.30 10.86
C SER A 345 11.23 -30.66 10.37
N PRO A 346 11.73 -30.92 9.15
CA PRO A 346 12.85 -30.17 8.57
C PRO A 346 12.39 -28.82 7.97
N ILE A 347 11.08 -28.64 7.75
CA ILE A 347 10.52 -27.55 6.94
C ILE A 347 10.54 -26.22 7.73
N PRO A 348 11.06 -25.12 7.14
CA PRO A 348 10.93 -23.79 7.72
C PRO A 348 9.52 -23.24 7.57
N GLU A 349 9.05 -22.44 8.53
CA GLU A 349 7.65 -22.02 8.58
C GLU A 349 7.47 -20.50 8.72
N HIS A 350 8.42 -19.78 9.33
CA HIS A 350 8.20 -18.37 9.66
C HIS A 350 9.48 -17.54 9.82
N TRP A 351 9.41 -16.25 9.47
CA TRP A 351 10.44 -15.25 9.76
C TRP A 351 10.00 -14.34 10.90
N ILE A 352 10.91 -14.05 11.82
CA ILE A 352 10.70 -13.07 12.90
C ILE A 352 11.84 -12.06 12.95
N GLY A 353 11.55 -10.80 13.27
CA GLY A 353 12.58 -9.80 13.54
C GLY A 353 12.99 -9.85 15.01
N ILE A 354 14.28 -9.91 15.33
CA ILE A 354 14.75 -9.94 16.72
C ILE A 354 15.07 -8.52 17.19
N HIS A 355 14.52 -8.12 18.33
CA HIS A 355 14.85 -6.86 19.00
C HIS A 355 15.84 -7.10 20.13
N GLU A 356 15.53 -8.08 20.98
CA GLU A 356 16.31 -8.41 22.16
C GLU A 356 16.40 -9.92 22.30
N LEU A 357 17.55 -10.38 22.77
CA LEU A 357 17.80 -11.78 23.07
C LEU A 357 18.72 -11.89 24.29
N THR A 358 18.27 -12.65 25.27
CA THR A 358 19.04 -13.05 26.45
C THR A 358 18.86 -14.54 26.70
N TYR A 359 19.81 -15.18 27.35
CA TYR A 359 19.71 -16.59 27.69
C TYR A 359 20.36 -16.88 29.04
N ASP A 360 19.88 -17.93 29.70
CA ASP A 360 20.46 -18.50 30.91
C ASP A 360 20.98 -19.89 30.60
N ALA A 361 22.31 -20.06 30.66
CA ALA A 361 22.95 -21.34 30.36
C ALA A 361 22.72 -22.40 31.45
N ASN A 362 22.52 -21.98 32.70
CA ASN A 362 22.26 -22.89 33.83
C ASN A 362 20.84 -23.42 33.78
N GLU A 363 19.87 -22.51 33.56
CA GLU A 363 18.46 -22.85 33.41
C GLU A 363 18.12 -23.40 32.01
N ARG A 364 19.06 -23.25 31.06
CA ARG A 364 18.95 -23.71 29.66
C ARG A 364 17.74 -23.12 28.97
N THR A 365 17.56 -21.82 29.15
CA THR A 365 16.42 -21.05 28.65
C THR A 365 16.85 -19.82 27.86
N VAL A 366 16.00 -19.40 26.94
CA VAL A 366 16.15 -18.22 26.10
C VAL A 366 14.92 -17.34 26.27
N ASP A 367 15.17 -16.04 26.42
CA ASP A 367 14.17 -14.99 26.43
C ASP A 367 14.42 -14.10 25.20
N MET A 368 13.39 -13.87 24.39
CA MET A 368 13.50 -13.07 23.17
C MET A 368 12.31 -12.13 23.00
N THR A 369 12.60 -10.87 22.68
CA THR A 369 11.60 -9.89 22.24
C THR A 369 11.68 -9.80 20.73
N VAL A 370 10.56 -10.08 20.06
CA VAL A 370 10.55 -10.26 18.60
C VAL A 370 9.37 -9.52 17.97
N PHE A 371 9.61 -9.01 16.76
CA PHE A 371 8.57 -8.60 15.84
C PHE A 371 8.00 -9.82 15.10
N THR A 372 6.68 -9.96 15.11
CA THR A 372 5.93 -10.95 14.33
C THR A 372 4.44 -10.58 14.24
N TRP A 373 3.80 -10.76 13.08
CA TRP A 373 2.35 -10.55 12.86
C TRP A 373 1.79 -9.24 13.44
N GLY A 374 2.39 -8.09 13.08
CA GLY A 374 1.86 -6.78 13.48
C GLY A 374 2.01 -6.44 14.96
N GLN A 375 2.86 -7.14 15.69
CA GLN A 375 3.17 -6.85 17.09
C GLN A 375 4.64 -7.07 17.45
N SER A 376 5.06 -6.45 18.54
CA SER A 376 6.26 -6.83 19.28
C SER A 376 5.84 -7.66 20.49
N LYS A 377 6.46 -8.82 20.68
CA LYS A 377 6.12 -9.74 21.77
C LYS A 377 7.35 -10.39 22.37
N THR A 378 7.39 -10.44 23.69
CA THR A 378 8.40 -11.18 24.44
C THR A 378 7.96 -12.62 24.66
N TYR A 379 8.85 -13.55 24.34
CA TYR A 379 8.72 -14.98 24.60
C TYR A 379 9.81 -15.36 25.60
N SER A 380 9.41 -15.77 26.80
CA SER A 380 10.33 -16.12 27.89
C SER A 380 10.38 -17.63 28.12
N LYS A 381 11.50 -18.07 28.70
CA LYS A 381 11.76 -19.45 29.12
C LYS A 381 11.65 -20.48 27.99
N ILE A 382 12.03 -20.10 26.77
CA ILE A 382 12.16 -21.04 25.65
C ILE A 382 13.31 -21.98 25.99
N SER A 383 13.04 -23.28 26.06
CA SER A 383 14.09 -24.26 26.38
C SER A 383 15.13 -24.32 25.25
N PHE A 384 16.39 -24.61 25.58
CA PHE A 384 17.43 -24.86 24.58
C PHE A 384 17.03 -25.97 23.59
N GLY A 385 16.28 -26.99 24.04
CA GLY A 385 15.75 -28.03 23.17
C GLY A 385 14.78 -27.49 22.12
N ALA A 386 13.83 -26.65 22.53
CA ALA A 386 12.91 -25.98 21.61
C ALA A 386 13.66 -25.00 20.70
N PHE A 387 14.62 -24.23 21.21
CA PHE A 387 15.41 -23.33 20.39
C PHE A 387 16.17 -24.09 19.28
N ASN A 388 16.97 -25.07 19.67
CA ASN A 388 17.82 -25.83 18.76
C ASN A 388 17.03 -26.58 17.68
N THR A 389 15.85 -27.10 18.02
CA THR A 389 15.02 -27.85 17.06
C THR A 389 14.12 -26.98 16.22
N ASN A 390 14.10 -25.66 16.39
CA ASN A 390 13.24 -24.78 15.61
C ASN A 390 13.96 -23.57 14.99
N PHE A 391 15.20 -23.28 15.40
CA PHE A 391 16.05 -22.26 14.80
C PHE A 391 16.73 -22.78 13.52
N LEU A 392 16.54 -22.07 12.40
CA LEU A 392 16.98 -22.50 11.07
C LEU A 392 17.97 -21.55 10.40
N GLY A 393 18.43 -20.55 11.13
CA GLY A 393 19.38 -19.55 10.69
C GLY A 393 18.81 -18.14 10.81
N PHE A 394 19.61 -17.15 10.46
CA PHE A 394 19.17 -15.76 10.47
C PHE A 394 19.85 -14.95 9.36
N ALA A 395 19.12 -13.99 8.81
CA ALA A 395 19.66 -12.92 7.99
C ALA A 395 20.13 -11.78 8.90
N LYS A 396 21.28 -11.20 8.59
CA LYS A 396 21.81 -10.00 9.26
C LYS A 396 22.09 -8.88 8.26
N GLY A 397 22.05 -7.65 8.73
CA GLY A 397 22.56 -6.46 8.02
C GLY A 397 22.75 -5.28 8.96
N LEU A 398 23.75 -4.44 8.73
CA LEU A 398 24.11 -3.28 9.57
C LEU A 398 23.68 -1.95 8.95
#